data_AF-A0A257RUR8-F1
#
_entry.id   AF-A0A257RUR8-F1
#
_cell.length_a   1.000
_cell.length_b   1.000
_cell.length_c   1.000
_cell.angle_alpha   90.00
_cell.angle_beta   90.00
_cell.angle_gamma   90.00
#
_symmetry.space_group_name_H-M   'P 1'
#
loop_
_entity.id
_entity.type
_entity.pdbx_description
1 polymer ?
#
loop_
_entity_poly.entity_id
_entity_poly.type
_entity_poly.pdbx_seq_one_letter_code
_entity_poly.pdbx_strand_id
1 'polypeptide(L)'
;DTVWQHYGLTAEQAREGGMNPQMFNSFLDGTKSAIEMAAIANATGLAVPSSGLHFPACGVDDLPHLLRPRAAGGMLERSGMVEVVSSLEREGRPVFRDLRWGVYAVFEAPNDYAAACFAQYGLRTDASGRYAAMYKPYHLIGLELNVSVLSVALRGEPTGRPRGFAGDVVAIAKRDLAAGEVLDGEGGYTVWGKLLPAQASLATGALPIGLAHHARLRRGIAEGEVVGWDDVDFAAAGSALQTAIAARREMERRFAAPRAAAGAA
;
A
#
# COMPACT_ATOMS: atom_id res chain seq x y z
N ASP A 1 14.11 12.11 -13.69
CA ASP A 1 15.38 12.04 -14.45
C ASP A 1 16.09 10.70 -14.39
N THR A 2 16.17 10.03 -13.24
CA THR A 2 16.89 8.74 -13.09
C THR A 2 16.03 7.49 -13.18
N VAL A 3 14.69 7.64 -13.11
CA VAL A 3 13.72 6.53 -12.97
C VAL A 3 13.95 5.38 -13.95
N TRP A 4 14.22 5.66 -15.23
CA TRP A 4 14.36 4.63 -16.27
C TRP A 4 15.54 3.69 -16.06
N GLN A 5 16.61 4.15 -15.42
CA GLN A 5 17.79 3.33 -15.11
C GLN A 5 17.44 2.19 -14.15
N HIS A 6 16.49 2.42 -13.23
CA HIS A 6 15.99 1.39 -12.30
C HIS A 6 15.11 0.33 -12.99
N TYR A 7 14.62 0.62 -14.20
CA TYR A 7 13.81 -0.30 -15.00
C TYR A 7 14.59 -0.94 -16.16
N GLY A 8 15.87 -0.58 -16.34
CA GLY A 8 16.66 -1.03 -17.48
C GLY A 8 16.15 -0.50 -18.82
N LEU A 9 15.49 0.65 -18.82
CA LEU A 9 14.93 1.29 -20.02
C LEU A 9 15.74 2.53 -20.41
N THR A 10 15.87 2.78 -21.71
CA THR A 10 16.34 4.07 -22.21
C THR A 10 15.21 5.10 -22.17
N ALA A 11 15.58 6.39 -22.13
CA ALA A 11 14.59 7.48 -22.20
C ALA A 11 13.77 7.44 -23.50
N GLU A 12 14.37 6.95 -24.60
CA GLU A 12 13.69 6.78 -25.88
C GLU A 12 12.62 5.69 -25.83
N GLN A 13 12.94 4.51 -25.29
CA GLN A 13 11.98 3.42 -25.09
C GLN A 13 10.82 3.85 -24.19
N ALA A 14 11.10 4.60 -23.12
CA ALA A 14 10.08 5.13 -22.23
C ALA A 14 9.15 6.11 -22.95
N ARG A 15 9.70 6.99 -23.80
CA ARG A 15 8.94 7.94 -24.61
C ARG A 15 8.04 7.24 -25.63
N GLU A 16 8.57 6.24 -26.34
CA GLU A 16 7.80 5.44 -27.31
C GLU A 16 6.66 4.66 -26.65
N GLY A 17 6.90 4.14 -25.45
CA GLY A 17 5.88 3.46 -24.64
C GLY A 17 4.87 4.40 -23.96
N GLY A 18 4.98 5.73 -24.14
CA GLY A 18 4.12 6.71 -23.49
C GLY A 18 4.21 6.71 -21.96
N MET A 19 5.37 6.36 -21.40
CA MET A 19 5.55 6.18 -19.96
C MET A 19 5.65 7.52 -19.24
N ASN A 20 4.93 7.66 -18.13
CA ASN A 20 5.00 8.84 -17.27
C ASN A 20 6.04 8.61 -16.15
N PRO A 21 7.14 9.40 -16.08
CA PRO A 21 8.20 9.20 -15.10
C PRO A 21 7.72 9.38 -13.64
N GLN A 22 6.77 10.28 -13.40
CA GLN A 22 6.21 10.51 -12.07
C GLN A 22 5.44 9.27 -11.60
N MET A 23 4.61 8.69 -12.48
CA MET A 23 3.93 7.44 -12.18
C MET A 23 4.93 6.31 -11.92
N PHE A 24 6.00 6.16 -12.71
CA PHE A 24 6.99 5.11 -12.48
C PHE A 24 7.78 5.31 -11.17
N ASN A 25 8.05 6.56 -10.79
CA ASN A 25 8.66 6.87 -9.49
C ASN A 25 7.80 6.43 -8.30
N SER A 26 6.46 6.47 -8.42
CA SER A 26 5.59 6.06 -7.31
C SER A 26 5.65 4.55 -7.02
N PHE A 27 6.13 3.74 -7.96
CA PHE A 27 6.45 2.34 -7.70
C PHE A 27 7.79 2.20 -6.95
N LEU A 28 8.78 3.02 -7.28
CA LEU A 28 10.11 2.95 -6.67
C LEU A 28 10.12 3.46 -5.23
N ASP A 29 9.37 4.53 -4.93
CA ASP A 29 9.28 5.10 -3.59
C ASP A 29 8.29 4.36 -2.67
N GLY A 30 7.67 3.29 -3.16
CA GLY A 30 6.73 2.44 -2.42
C GLY A 30 5.31 2.99 -2.30
N THR A 31 5.02 4.19 -2.82
CA THR A 31 3.68 4.81 -2.75
C THR A 31 2.62 3.92 -3.39
N LYS A 32 2.92 3.34 -4.56
CA LYS A 32 1.98 2.48 -5.27
C LYS A 32 1.66 1.21 -4.48
N SER A 33 2.68 0.56 -3.93
CA SER A 33 2.51 -0.61 -3.07
C SER A 33 1.70 -0.28 -1.81
N ALA A 34 1.92 0.89 -1.22
CA ALA A 34 1.12 1.37 -0.09
C ALA A 34 -0.36 1.53 -0.46
N ILE A 35 -0.67 2.11 -1.62
CA ILE A 35 -2.04 2.29 -2.14
C ILE A 35 -2.70 0.94 -2.40
N GLU A 36 -2.00 0.01 -3.04
CA GLU A 36 -2.53 -1.33 -3.33
C GLU A 36 -2.78 -2.13 -2.05
N MET A 37 -1.87 -2.09 -1.08
CA MET A 37 -2.05 -2.75 0.22
C MET A 37 -3.16 -2.09 1.05
N ALA A 38 -3.35 -0.77 0.97
CA ALA A 38 -4.50 -0.10 1.57
C ALA A 38 -5.82 -0.60 0.96
N ALA A 39 -5.88 -0.75 -0.36
CA ALA A 39 -7.06 -1.27 -1.04
C ALA A 39 -7.37 -2.71 -0.60
N ILE A 40 -6.37 -3.57 -0.51
CA ILE A 40 -6.52 -4.95 0.00
C ILE A 40 -7.01 -4.93 1.45
N ALA A 41 -6.35 -4.19 2.35
CA ALA A 41 -6.73 -4.10 3.75
C ALA A 41 -8.19 -3.62 3.90
N ASN A 42 -8.57 -2.57 3.18
CA ASN A 42 -9.90 -1.99 3.22
C ASN A 42 -10.98 -2.90 2.62
N ALA A 43 -10.63 -3.79 1.68
CA ALA A 43 -11.56 -4.75 1.08
C ALA A 43 -11.70 -6.08 1.86
N THR A 44 -10.65 -6.46 2.61
CA THR A 44 -10.56 -7.79 3.25
C THR A 44 -10.70 -7.75 4.77
N GLY A 45 -10.45 -6.60 5.40
CA GLY A 45 -10.35 -6.47 6.85
C GLY A 45 -8.99 -6.91 7.42
N LEU A 46 -8.00 -7.22 6.56
CA LEU A 46 -6.63 -7.42 7.00
C LEU A 46 -6.09 -6.16 7.66
N ALA A 47 -5.28 -6.36 8.71
CA ALA A 47 -4.61 -5.30 9.41
C ALA A 47 -3.43 -4.72 8.62
N VAL A 48 -3.03 -3.52 9.02
CA VAL A 48 -1.92 -2.78 8.42
C VAL A 48 -0.75 -2.71 9.42
N PRO A 49 0.52 -2.85 8.97
CA PRO A 49 1.69 -2.65 9.82
C PRO A 49 1.71 -1.27 10.48
N SER A 50 2.07 -1.23 11.76
CA SER A 50 2.08 -0.01 12.56
C SER A 50 3.07 1.04 12.06
N SER A 51 4.19 0.58 11.48
CA SER A 51 5.28 1.43 10.97
C SER A 51 5.34 1.52 9.45
N GLY A 52 4.33 1.03 8.73
CA GLY A 52 4.31 0.90 7.28
C GLY A 52 4.90 -0.41 6.76
N LEU A 53 4.77 -0.62 5.45
CA LEU A 53 5.23 -1.82 4.75
C LEU A 53 6.76 -2.00 4.88
N HIS A 54 7.23 -3.24 5.03
CA HIS A 54 8.65 -3.53 5.26
C HIS A 54 9.43 -3.87 3.99
N PHE A 55 8.74 -4.28 2.93
CA PHE A 55 9.35 -4.74 1.67
C PHE A 55 10.47 -5.79 1.86
N PRO A 56 10.24 -6.89 2.60
CA PRO A 56 11.21 -7.99 2.71
C PRO A 56 11.57 -8.55 1.33
N ALA A 57 12.86 -8.77 1.09
CA ALA A 57 13.32 -9.57 -0.04
C ALA A 57 12.86 -11.02 0.17
N CYS A 58 11.94 -11.48 -0.68
CA CYS A 58 11.29 -12.77 -0.47
C CYS A 58 10.86 -13.38 -1.80
N GLY A 59 11.39 -14.56 -2.12
CA GLY A 59 10.91 -15.37 -3.23
C GLY A 59 9.64 -16.11 -2.84
N VAL A 60 8.90 -16.62 -3.83
CA VAL A 60 7.64 -17.37 -3.59
C VAL A 60 7.81 -18.58 -2.68
N ASP A 61 9.03 -19.12 -2.65
CA ASP A 61 9.43 -20.30 -1.93
C ASP A 61 9.61 -20.06 -0.42
N ASP A 62 9.85 -18.80 -0.03
CA ASP A 62 10.12 -18.38 1.35
C ASP A 62 8.94 -17.66 2.01
N LEU A 63 7.88 -17.35 1.22
CA LEU A 63 6.65 -16.72 1.69
C LEU A 63 6.10 -17.34 2.99
N PRO A 64 5.90 -18.68 3.13
CA PRO A 64 5.32 -19.25 4.34
C PRO A 64 6.25 -19.18 5.56
N HIS A 65 7.56 -19.00 5.35
CA HIS A 65 8.53 -18.84 6.44
C HIS A 65 8.58 -17.39 6.95
N LEU A 66 8.62 -16.44 6.02
CA LEU A 66 8.81 -15.01 6.34
C LEU A 66 7.50 -14.33 6.73
N LEU A 67 6.43 -14.51 5.94
CA LEU A 67 5.19 -13.74 6.08
C LEU A 67 4.18 -14.40 7.02
N ARG A 68 4.63 -14.62 8.24
CA ARG A 68 3.85 -15.11 9.38
C ARG A 68 4.20 -14.30 10.64
N PRO A 69 3.47 -14.44 11.75
CA PRO A 69 3.74 -13.67 12.96
C PRO A 69 5.14 -13.92 13.51
N ARG A 70 5.73 -12.91 14.15
CA ARG A 70 6.99 -13.05 14.92
C ARG A 70 6.91 -14.15 15.97
N ALA A 71 5.75 -14.34 16.60
CA ALA A 71 5.51 -15.44 17.54
C ALA A 71 5.64 -16.83 16.91
N ALA A 72 5.48 -16.95 15.59
CA ALA A 72 5.69 -18.16 14.82
C ALA A 72 7.05 -18.18 14.09
N GLY A 73 7.95 -17.23 14.39
CA GLY A 73 9.27 -17.12 13.75
C GLY A 73 9.29 -16.40 12.39
N GLY A 74 8.22 -15.71 12.02
CA GLY A 74 8.19 -14.82 10.85
C GLY A 74 8.46 -13.35 11.21
N MET A 75 8.07 -12.44 10.32
CA MET A 75 8.33 -11.00 10.49
C MET A 75 7.10 -10.14 10.85
N LEU A 76 5.89 -10.66 10.64
CA LEU A 76 4.67 -9.86 10.81
C LEU A 76 4.44 -9.56 12.30
N GLU A 77 3.92 -8.37 12.60
CA GLU A 77 3.57 -7.98 13.98
C GLU A 77 2.52 -8.93 14.58
N ARG A 78 1.59 -9.43 13.77
CA ARG A 78 0.55 -10.40 14.11
C ARG A 78 0.01 -11.12 12.86
N SER A 79 -0.87 -12.10 13.07
CA SER A 79 -1.59 -12.75 11.97
C SER A 79 -2.60 -11.80 11.32
N GLY A 80 -2.93 -12.05 10.04
CA GLY A 80 -3.96 -11.31 9.33
C GLY A 80 -3.55 -9.88 8.98
N MET A 81 -2.39 -9.71 8.34
CA MET A 81 -1.87 -8.41 7.93
C MET A 81 -1.54 -8.38 6.44
N VAL A 82 -1.59 -7.18 5.85
CA VAL A 82 -1.03 -6.93 4.51
C VAL A 82 0.48 -6.69 4.58
N GLU A 83 1.19 -7.11 3.55
CA GLU A 83 2.61 -6.84 3.34
C GLU A 83 2.94 -6.92 1.83
N VAL A 84 4.06 -6.33 1.42
CA VAL A 84 4.61 -6.44 0.06
C VAL A 84 5.97 -7.13 0.12
N VAL A 85 6.37 -7.83 -0.94
CA VAL A 85 7.70 -8.45 -1.04
C VAL A 85 8.54 -7.73 -2.10
N SER A 86 9.82 -7.55 -1.81
CA SER A 86 10.78 -6.98 -2.75
C SER A 86 11.31 -8.07 -3.69
N SER A 87 11.42 -7.73 -4.97
CA SER A 87 12.12 -8.56 -5.97
C SER A 87 13.64 -8.37 -5.93
N LEU A 88 14.13 -7.46 -5.10
CA LEU A 88 15.54 -7.14 -4.92
C LEU A 88 15.92 -7.25 -3.44
N GLU A 89 17.09 -7.79 -3.19
CA GLU A 89 17.79 -7.68 -1.90
C GLU A 89 18.21 -6.22 -1.65
N ARG A 90 18.58 -5.88 -0.42
CA ARG A 90 18.98 -4.50 -0.06
C ARG A 90 20.17 -4.01 -0.88
N GLU A 91 21.07 -4.91 -1.26
CA GLU A 91 22.24 -4.64 -2.09
C GLU A 91 21.92 -4.63 -3.60
N GLY A 92 20.66 -4.78 -3.98
CA GLY A 92 20.19 -4.73 -5.37
C GLY A 92 20.29 -6.07 -6.12
N ARG A 93 20.69 -7.16 -5.46
CA ARG A 93 20.71 -8.50 -6.06
C ARG A 93 19.28 -8.99 -6.32
N PRO A 94 18.97 -9.58 -7.48
CA PRO A 94 17.66 -10.18 -7.72
C PRO A 94 17.35 -11.32 -6.75
N VAL A 95 16.11 -11.35 -6.27
CA VAL A 95 15.57 -12.43 -5.45
C VAL A 95 15.19 -13.60 -6.36
N PHE A 96 15.56 -14.83 -5.98
CA PHE A 96 15.22 -16.00 -6.78
C PHE A 96 13.71 -16.28 -6.71
N ARG A 97 13.10 -16.52 -7.89
CA ARG A 97 11.64 -16.70 -8.04
C ARG A 97 10.87 -15.59 -7.32
N ASP A 98 11.23 -14.35 -7.61
CA ASP A 98 10.50 -13.18 -7.12
C ASP A 98 9.07 -13.12 -7.69
N LEU A 99 8.28 -12.22 -7.11
CA LEU A 99 6.87 -12.04 -7.45
C LEU A 99 6.57 -10.61 -7.92
N ARG A 100 7.52 -9.95 -8.61
CA ARG A 100 7.38 -8.56 -9.10
C ARG A 100 6.09 -8.30 -9.89
N TRP A 101 5.60 -9.31 -10.60
CA TRP A 101 4.41 -9.22 -11.46
C TRP A 101 3.18 -9.90 -10.88
N GLY A 102 3.29 -10.50 -9.70
CA GLY A 102 2.29 -11.41 -9.17
C GLY A 102 1.64 -10.93 -7.87
N VAL A 103 0.83 -11.81 -7.31
CA VAL A 103 0.17 -11.62 -6.01
C VAL A 103 0.21 -12.93 -5.24
N TYR A 104 0.13 -12.85 -3.91
CA TYR A 104 0.18 -14.01 -3.04
C TYR A 104 -0.81 -13.92 -1.88
N ALA A 105 -1.06 -15.06 -1.24
CA ALA A 105 -1.68 -15.16 0.07
C ALA A 105 -0.94 -16.23 0.88
N VAL A 106 -0.55 -15.89 2.11
CA VAL A 106 -0.03 -16.85 3.10
C VAL A 106 -1.14 -17.16 4.10
N PHE A 107 -1.34 -18.44 4.39
CA PHE A 107 -2.40 -18.91 5.26
C PHE A 107 -1.89 -19.97 6.24
N GLU A 108 -2.49 -19.96 7.43
CA GLU A 108 -2.24 -20.95 8.47
C GLU A 108 -3.26 -22.09 8.36
N ALA A 109 -2.80 -23.32 8.54
CA ALA A 109 -3.66 -24.48 8.69
C ALA A 109 -4.53 -24.31 9.96
N PRO A 110 -5.86 -24.45 9.86
CA PRO A 110 -6.75 -24.28 11.01
C PRO A 110 -6.63 -25.39 12.06
N ASN A 111 -5.98 -26.52 11.71
CA ASN A 111 -5.75 -27.67 12.58
C ASN A 111 -4.68 -28.60 11.98
N ASP A 112 -4.25 -29.60 12.74
CA ASP A 112 -3.20 -30.55 12.35
C ASP A 112 -3.59 -31.41 11.14
N TYR A 113 -4.90 -31.71 10.98
CA TYR A 113 -5.39 -32.42 9.80
C TYR A 113 -5.16 -31.60 8.52
N ALA A 114 -5.50 -30.31 8.53
CA ALA A 114 -5.25 -29.42 7.41
C ALA A 114 -3.76 -29.21 7.13
N ALA A 115 -2.92 -29.13 8.17
CA ALA A 115 -1.46 -29.07 8.02
C ALA A 115 -0.91 -30.33 7.33
N ALA A 116 -1.41 -31.52 7.71
CA ALA A 116 -1.07 -32.77 7.04
C ALA A 116 -1.54 -32.79 5.57
N CYS A 117 -2.73 -32.26 5.28
CA CYS A 117 -3.22 -32.12 3.92
C CYS A 117 -2.34 -31.22 3.05
N PHE A 118 -1.76 -30.14 3.59
CA PHE A 118 -0.83 -29.30 2.82
C PHE A 118 0.34 -30.12 2.28
N ALA A 119 0.95 -30.96 3.12
CA ALA A 119 2.03 -31.86 2.69
C ALA A 119 1.56 -32.90 1.67
N GLN A 120 0.38 -33.51 1.89
CA GLN A 120 -0.18 -34.53 1.00
C GLN A 120 -0.51 -33.99 -0.40
N TYR A 121 -0.91 -32.72 -0.51
CA TYR A 121 -1.19 -32.06 -1.77
C TYR A 121 0.03 -31.40 -2.41
N GLY A 122 1.20 -31.46 -1.75
CA GLY A 122 2.43 -30.86 -2.26
C GLY A 122 2.47 -29.34 -2.18
N LEU A 123 1.69 -28.73 -1.28
CA LEU A 123 1.84 -27.31 -0.98
C LEU A 123 3.21 -27.10 -0.34
N ARG A 124 3.93 -26.07 -0.79
CA ARG A 124 5.14 -25.64 -0.12
C ARG A 124 4.76 -24.97 1.20
N THR A 125 5.33 -25.48 2.27
CA THR A 125 5.06 -25.05 3.64
C THR A 125 6.30 -24.49 4.32
N ASP A 126 6.08 -23.88 5.48
CA ASP A 126 7.16 -23.60 6.41
C ASP A 126 7.70 -24.89 7.06
N ALA A 127 8.80 -24.78 7.81
CA ALA A 127 9.42 -25.91 8.51
C ALA A 127 8.47 -26.69 9.46
N SER A 128 7.42 -26.05 9.99
CA SER A 128 6.42 -26.72 10.84
C SER A 128 5.28 -27.39 10.07
N GLY A 129 5.14 -27.11 8.76
CA GLY A 129 4.00 -27.55 7.95
C GLY A 129 2.70 -26.76 8.19
N ARG A 130 2.69 -25.77 9.10
CA ARG A 130 1.50 -25.02 9.52
C ARG A 130 1.14 -23.88 8.59
N TYR A 131 2.12 -23.26 7.93
CA TYR A 131 1.92 -22.13 7.03
C TYR A 131 2.20 -22.57 5.60
N ALA A 132 1.33 -22.17 4.68
CA ALA A 132 1.52 -22.38 3.24
C ALA A 132 1.23 -21.08 2.49
N ALA A 133 1.70 -21.01 1.24
CA ALA A 133 1.45 -19.88 0.36
C ALA A 133 0.85 -20.33 -0.97
N MET A 134 -0.11 -19.55 -1.47
CA MET A 134 -0.56 -19.59 -2.86
C MET A 134 -0.17 -18.29 -3.53
N TYR A 135 0.25 -18.37 -4.80
CA TYR A 135 0.60 -17.19 -5.58
C TYR A 135 0.15 -17.33 -7.03
N LYS A 136 -0.16 -16.19 -7.63
CA LYS A 136 -0.37 -16.04 -9.07
C LYS A 136 0.84 -15.25 -9.59
N PRO A 137 1.68 -15.80 -10.48
CA PRO A 137 2.95 -15.18 -10.87
C PRO A 137 2.77 -13.90 -11.70
N TYR A 138 1.59 -13.70 -12.28
CA TYR A 138 1.26 -12.57 -13.14
C TYR A 138 -0.15 -12.06 -12.85
N HIS A 139 -0.35 -10.75 -12.95
CA HIS A 139 -1.68 -10.14 -13.11
C HIS A 139 -1.67 -9.32 -14.40
N LEU A 140 -2.76 -9.35 -15.16
CA LEU A 140 -2.79 -8.81 -16.53
C LEU A 140 -3.47 -7.43 -16.62
N ILE A 141 -3.60 -6.73 -15.48
CA ILE A 141 -4.06 -5.34 -15.36
C ILE A 141 -5.32 -5.08 -16.22
N GLY A 142 -5.19 -4.36 -17.33
CA GLY A 142 -6.31 -3.98 -18.19
C GLY A 142 -6.95 -5.15 -18.93
N LEU A 143 -6.20 -6.24 -19.17
CA LEU A 143 -6.72 -7.45 -19.81
C LEU A 143 -7.66 -8.25 -18.90
N GLU A 144 -7.64 -8.01 -17.59
CA GLU A 144 -8.56 -8.63 -16.61
C GLU A 144 -9.78 -7.73 -16.30
N LEU A 145 -9.84 -6.51 -16.84
CA LEU A 145 -10.91 -5.55 -16.54
C LEU A 145 -12.29 -6.07 -17.02
N ASN A 146 -12.34 -6.74 -18.16
CA ASN A 146 -13.56 -7.30 -18.74
C ASN A 146 -14.25 -8.30 -17.79
N VAL A 147 -13.49 -9.04 -16.98
CA VAL A 147 -14.06 -9.95 -15.95
C VAL A 147 -14.92 -9.16 -14.96
N SER A 148 -14.45 -7.98 -14.53
CA SER A 148 -15.18 -7.12 -13.60
C SER A 148 -16.43 -6.51 -14.24
N VAL A 149 -16.32 -6.06 -15.50
CA VAL A 149 -17.47 -5.54 -16.27
C VAL A 149 -18.56 -6.61 -16.41
N LEU A 150 -18.18 -7.83 -16.82
CA LEU A 150 -19.11 -8.94 -16.98
C LEU A 150 -19.71 -9.40 -15.64
N SER A 151 -18.94 -9.42 -14.55
CA SER A 151 -19.45 -9.78 -13.22
C SER A 151 -20.55 -8.82 -12.76
N VAL A 152 -20.35 -7.51 -12.96
CA VAL A 152 -21.38 -6.53 -12.60
C VAL A 152 -22.58 -6.64 -13.53
N ALA A 153 -22.36 -6.73 -14.84
CA ALA A 153 -23.45 -6.74 -15.83
C ALA A 153 -24.32 -8.00 -15.77
N LEU A 154 -23.71 -9.17 -15.55
CA LEU A 154 -24.39 -10.46 -15.61
C LEU A 154 -24.82 -10.98 -14.23
N ARG A 155 -24.12 -10.60 -13.15
CA ARG A 155 -24.37 -11.11 -11.79
C ARG A 155 -24.72 -10.03 -10.78
N GLY A 156 -24.55 -8.75 -11.11
CA GLY A 156 -24.73 -7.67 -10.13
C GLY A 156 -23.68 -7.68 -9.01
N GLU A 157 -22.53 -8.31 -9.25
CA GLU A 157 -21.53 -8.56 -8.22
C GLU A 157 -20.22 -7.82 -8.51
N PRO A 158 -19.68 -7.02 -7.56
CA PRO A 158 -18.36 -6.44 -7.70
C PRO A 158 -17.29 -7.51 -7.47
N THR A 159 -16.21 -7.45 -8.25
CA THR A 159 -15.01 -8.30 -8.09
C THR A 159 -14.13 -7.88 -6.91
N GLY A 160 -14.30 -6.65 -6.42
CA GLY A 160 -13.70 -6.13 -5.21
C GLY A 160 -14.34 -4.79 -4.81
N ARG A 161 -14.52 -4.56 -3.50
CA ARG A 161 -14.97 -3.27 -2.95
C ARG A 161 -14.45 -3.06 -1.54
N PRO A 162 -14.18 -1.81 -1.11
CA PRO A 162 -13.93 -1.51 0.29
C PRO A 162 -15.11 -1.97 1.16
N ARG A 163 -14.79 -2.57 2.31
CA ARG A 163 -15.73 -2.97 3.36
C ARG A 163 -15.56 -2.14 4.63
N GLY A 164 -14.45 -1.39 4.73
CA GLY A 164 -14.17 -0.48 5.82
C GLY A 164 -12.96 0.40 5.51
N PHE A 165 -12.43 1.04 6.55
CA PHE A 165 -11.24 1.89 6.51
C PHE A 165 -10.24 1.41 7.56
N ALA A 166 -9.48 0.38 7.22
CA ALA A 166 -8.45 -0.25 8.04
C ALA A 166 -7.05 0.35 7.77
N GLY A 167 -6.79 0.74 6.53
CA GLY A 167 -5.53 1.31 6.08
C GLY A 167 -5.70 2.62 5.34
N ASP A 168 -4.74 3.52 5.54
CA ASP A 168 -4.67 4.81 4.88
C ASP A 168 -3.25 5.10 4.41
N VAL A 169 -3.11 5.77 3.27
CA VAL A 169 -1.80 6.13 2.73
C VAL A 169 -1.56 7.61 2.91
N VAL A 170 -0.67 7.92 3.85
CA VAL A 170 -0.38 9.29 4.27
C VAL A 170 0.80 9.86 3.49
N ALA A 171 0.81 11.17 3.31
CA ALA A 171 1.93 11.88 2.71
C ALA A 171 3.08 12.05 3.73
N ILE A 172 4.28 11.62 3.36
CA ILE A 172 5.51 11.79 4.12
C ILE A 172 6.47 12.66 3.30
N ALA A 173 7.09 13.66 3.94
CA ALA A 173 8.09 14.50 3.29
C ALA A 173 9.31 13.67 2.84
N LYS A 174 9.73 13.82 1.58
CA LYS A 174 10.92 13.17 0.99
C LYS A 174 12.23 13.89 1.32
N ARG A 175 12.13 15.15 1.73
CA ARG A 175 13.23 16.07 2.05
C ARG A 175 12.69 17.14 2.98
N ASP A 176 13.55 18.01 3.49
CA ASP A 176 13.11 19.25 4.13
C ASP A 176 12.32 20.11 3.12
N LEU A 177 11.13 20.55 3.55
CA LEU A 177 10.21 21.38 2.77
C LEU A 177 10.02 22.72 3.47
N ALA A 178 10.11 23.82 2.73
CA ALA A 178 9.90 25.16 3.26
C ALA A 178 8.42 25.56 3.27
N ALA A 179 8.08 26.51 4.15
CA ALA A 179 6.77 27.14 4.14
C ALA A 179 6.50 27.82 2.78
N GLY A 180 5.28 27.69 2.28
CA GLY A 180 4.86 28.24 1.00
C GLY A 180 5.18 27.35 -0.22
N GLU A 181 6.00 26.30 -0.09
CA GLU A 181 6.20 25.31 -1.16
C GLU A 181 4.87 24.63 -1.52
N VAL A 182 4.74 24.22 -2.78
CA VAL A 182 3.57 23.48 -3.28
C VAL A 182 3.98 22.04 -3.51
N LEU A 183 3.26 21.12 -2.88
CA LEU A 183 3.50 19.70 -3.01
C LEU A 183 3.14 19.20 -4.42
N ASP A 184 4.01 18.36 -4.96
CA ASP A 184 3.87 17.74 -6.29
C ASP A 184 3.17 16.36 -6.26
N GLY A 185 2.91 15.83 -5.06
CA GLY A 185 2.10 14.64 -4.84
C GLY A 185 2.82 13.31 -5.12
N GLU A 186 2.04 12.27 -5.36
CA GLU A 186 2.52 10.91 -5.63
C GLU A 186 3.61 10.89 -6.73
N GLY A 187 4.71 10.18 -6.47
CA GLY A 187 5.80 9.99 -7.44
C GLY A 187 6.64 11.25 -7.71
N GLY A 188 6.32 12.37 -7.07
CA GLY A 188 7.05 13.63 -7.16
C GLY A 188 8.32 13.66 -6.28
N TYR A 189 8.84 14.84 -6.04
CA TYR A 189 10.04 15.13 -5.25
C TYR A 189 9.73 15.55 -3.82
N THR A 190 8.51 15.99 -3.52
CA THR A 190 8.18 16.56 -2.21
C THR A 190 7.71 15.52 -1.21
N VAL A 191 6.90 14.56 -1.63
CA VAL A 191 6.27 13.57 -0.74
C VAL A 191 6.20 12.18 -1.36
N TRP A 192 6.14 11.16 -0.50
CA TRP A 192 5.78 9.77 -0.84
C TRP A 192 4.63 9.27 0.04
N GLY A 193 3.99 8.19 -0.37
CA GLY A 193 2.89 7.56 0.35
C GLY A 193 3.35 6.46 1.29
N LYS A 194 3.13 6.65 2.59
CA LYS A 194 3.34 5.61 3.61
C LYS A 194 2.01 5.03 4.06
N LEU A 195 1.89 3.71 3.99
CA LEU A 195 0.72 3.01 4.52
C LEU A 195 0.76 3.04 6.06
N LEU A 196 -0.34 3.45 6.69
CA LEU A 196 -0.54 3.41 8.13
C LEU A 196 -1.92 2.83 8.49
N PRO A 197 -2.10 2.29 9.70
CA PRO A 197 -3.42 1.98 10.20
C PRO A 197 -4.30 3.23 10.16
N ALA A 198 -5.53 3.11 9.66
CA ALA A 198 -6.42 4.25 9.47
C ALA A 198 -6.65 5.05 10.76
N GLN A 199 -6.74 4.37 11.91
CA GLN A 199 -6.89 5.04 13.21
C GLN A 199 -5.67 5.91 13.57
N ALA A 200 -4.45 5.47 13.22
CA ALA A 200 -3.25 6.28 13.42
C ALA A 200 -3.26 7.52 12.52
N SER A 201 -3.60 7.35 11.23
CA SER A 201 -3.75 8.47 10.28
C SER A 201 -4.76 9.52 10.76
N LEU A 202 -5.94 9.07 11.22
CA LEU A 202 -6.99 9.95 11.75
C LEU A 202 -6.52 10.67 13.02
N ALA A 203 -5.85 9.97 13.94
CA ALA A 203 -5.36 10.55 15.18
C ALA A 203 -4.30 11.64 14.95
N THR A 204 -3.47 11.50 13.90
CA THR A 204 -2.46 12.50 13.54
C THR A 204 -2.96 13.55 12.56
N GLY A 205 -4.22 13.47 12.10
CA GLY A 205 -4.75 14.38 11.08
C GLY A 205 -3.95 14.35 9.78
N ALA A 206 -3.45 13.18 9.38
CA ALA A 206 -2.52 13.06 8.27
C ALA A 206 -3.18 13.38 6.91
N LEU A 207 -2.44 14.07 6.05
CA LEU A 207 -2.86 14.37 4.69
C LEU A 207 -2.73 13.11 3.82
N PRO A 208 -3.79 12.68 3.11
CA PRO A 208 -3.70 11.50 2.24
C PRO A 208 -2.87 11.80 1.01
N ILE A 209 -1.99 10.87 0.62
CA ILE A 209 -1.08 11.07 -0.53
C ILE A 209 -1.85 11.40 -1.83
N GLY A 210 -3.02 10.80 -2.03
CA GLY A 210 -3.86 11.05 -3.21
C GLY A 210 -4.41 12.47 -3.30
N LEU A 211 -4.35 13.25 -2.22
CA LEU A 211 -4.78 14.67 -2.17
C LEU A 211 -3.61 15.63 -1.93
N ALA A 212 -2.37 15.13 -1.88
CA ALA A 212 -1.22 15.98 -1.61
C ALA A 212 -0.84 16.89 -2.78
N HIS A 213 -1.30 16.60 -4.01
CA HIS A 213 -1.01 17.42 -5.18
C HIS A 213 -1.62 18.84 -5.05
N HIS A 214 -0.85 19.86 -5.42
CA HIS A 214 -1.24 21.27 -5.37
C HIS A 214 -1.53 21.82 -3.96
N ALA A 215 -1.21 21.06 -2.91
CA ALA A 215 -1.32 21.52 -1.53
C ALA A 215 -0.15 22.48 -1.23
N ARG A 216 -0.47 23.72 -0.82
CA ARG A 216 0.55 24.70 -0.42
C ARG A 216 0.85 24.57 1.07
N LEU A 217 2.12 24.43 1.43
CA LEU A 217 2.55 24.35 2.82
C LEU A 217 2.37 25.68 3.57
N ARG A 218 1.85 25.60 4.79
CA ARG A 218 1.70 26.71 5.74
C ARG A 218 2.93 26.91 6.62
N ARG A 219 3.69 25.83 6.86
CA ARG A 219 4.93 25.82 7.64
C ARG A 219 5.97 24.92 6.98
N GLY A 220 7.21 24.99 7.47
CA GLY A 220 8.22 24.00 7.09
C GLY A 220 7.93 22.62 7.70
N ILE A 221 8.33 21.58 6.97
CA ILE A 221 8.18 20.17 7.34
C ILE A 221 9.53 19.48 7.12
N ALA A 222 10.01 18.75 8.13
CA ALA A 222 11.31 18.06 8.03
C ALA A 222 11.21 16.78 7.20
N GLU A 223 12.33 16.34 6.63
CA GLU A 223 12.41 15.03 5.95
C GLU A 223 11.87 13.90 6.86
N GLY A 224 11.02 13.04 6.29
CA GLY A 224 10.43 11.89 6.99
C GLY A 224 9.24 12.23 7.89
N GLU A 225 8.89 13.51 8.07
CA GLU A 225 7.71 13.94 8.84
C GLU A 225 6.42 13.69 8.04
N VAL A 226 5.34 13.35 8.76
CA VAL A 226 4.00 13.22 8.19
C VAL A 226 3.47 14.61 7.87
N VAL A 227 3.01 14.83 6.64
CA VAL A 227 2.30 16.06 6.28
C VAL A 227 0.87 15.96 6.81
N GLY A 228 0.47 16.91 7.65
CA GLY A 228 -0.87 17.01 8.20
C GLY A 228 -1.81 17.86 7.35
N TRP A 229 -3.11 17.67 7.57
CA TRP A 229 -4.15 18.53 7.02
C TRP A 229 -4.00 20.00 7.43
N ASP A 230 -3.53 20.25 8.65
CA ASP A 230 -3.33 21.61 9.19
C ASP A 230 -2.05 22.27 8.66
N ASP A 231 -1.19 21.50 7.98
CA ASP A 231 0.05 22.00 7.38
C ASP A 231 -0.16 22.56 5.97
N VAL A 232 -1.34 22.37 5.38
CA VAL A 232 -1.59 22.70 3.97
C VAL A 232 -2.77 23.62 3.73
N ASP A 233 -2.74 24.30 2.59
CA ASP A 233 -3.84 25.06 2.03
C ASP A 233 -4.12 24.61 0.59
N PHE A 234 -5.40 24.53 0.25
CA PHE A 234 -5.92 24.16 -1.06
C PHE A 234 -6.60 25.34 -1.77
N ALA A 235 -6.28 26.59 -1.40
CA ALA A 235 -6.87 27.78 -2.01
C ALA A 235 -6.79 27.81 -3.55
N ALA A 236 -5.75 27.21 -4.14
CA ALA A 236 -5.56 27.13 -5.60
C ALA A 236 -6.18 25.86 -6.23
N ALA A 237 -6.82 24.99 -5.45
CA ALA A 237 -7.38 23.73 -5.94
C ALA A 237 -8.62 23.97 -6.81
N GLY A 238 -8.66 23.32 -7.98
CA GLY A 238 -9.84 23.30 -8.83
C GLY A 238 -11.02 22.54 -8.21
N SER A 239 -12.21 22.69 -8.80
CA SER A 239 -13.47 22.13 -8.27
C SER A 239 -13.44 20.61 -8.07
N ALA A 240 -12.75 19.87 -8.94
CA ALA A 240 -12.60 18.42 -8.81
C ALA A 240 -11.83 18.03 -7.55
N LEU A 241 -10.69 18.67 -7.29
CA LEU A 241 -9.90 18.43 -6.08
C LEU A 241 -10.67 18.86 -4.82
N GLN A 242 -11.37 19.99 -4.87
CA GLN A 242 -12.23 20.43 -3.75
C GLN A 242 -13.33 19.42 -3.44
N THR A 243 -13.92 18.79 -4.47
CA THR A 243 -14.92 17.73 -4.29
C THR A 243 -14.30 16.49 -3.63
N ALA A 244 -13.11 16.08 -4.07
CA ALA A 244 -12.39 14.96 -3.49
C ALA A 244 -12.00 15.22 -2.02
N ILE A 245 -11.55 16.44 -1.71
CA ILE A 245 -11.26 16.88 -0.34
C ILE A 245 -12.53 16.81 0.52
N ALA A 246 -13.66 17.35 0.03
CA ALA A 246 -14.92 17.32 0.77
C ALA A 246 -15.38 15.88 1.08
N ALA A 247 -15.34 15.00 0.07
CA ALA A 247 -15.67 13.58 0.23
C ALA A 247 -14.74 12.87 1.22
N ARG A 248 -13.42 13.15 1.14
CA ARG A 248 -12.43 12.59 2.06
C ARG A 248 -12.67 13.07 3.50
N ARG A 249 -12.92 14.35 3.71
CA ARG A 249 -13.21 14.89 5.05
C ARG A 249 -14.50 14.32 5.62
N GLU A 250 -15.50 14.09 4.79
CA GLU A 250 -16.71 13.39 5.22
C GLU A 250 -16.43 11.94 5.62
N MET A 251 -15.65 11.21 4.81
CA MET A 251 -15.20 9.86 5.13
C MET A 251 -14.47 9.82 6.48
N GLU A 252 -13.49 10.70 6.70
CA GLU A 252 -12.75 10.79 7.96
C GLU A 252 -13.68 11.02 9.15
N ARG A 253 -14.67 11.91 9.04
CA ARG A 253 -15.67 12.12 10.11
C ARG A 253 -16.50 10.88 10.41
N ARG A 254 -16.83 10.06 9.40
CA ARG A 254 -17.61 8.82 9.59
C ARG A 254 -16.80 7.71 10.27
N PHE A 255 -15.48 7.68 10.05
CA PHE A 255 -14.58 6.65 10.59
C PHE A 255 -13.78 7.09 11.83
N ALA A 256 -13.82 8.37 12.18
CA ALA A 256 -13.31 8.86 13.44
C ALA A 256 -14.03 8.14 14.58
N ALA A 257 -13.26 7.61 15.54
CA ALA A 257 -13.85 7.04 16.75
C ALA A 257 -14.75 8.09 17.43
N PRO A 258 -15.87 7.70 18.06
CA PRO A 258 -16.58 8.60 18.95
C PRO A 258 -15.56 9.14 19.95
N ARG A 259 -15.39 10.46 20.05
CA ARG A 259 -14.57 11.05 21.12
C ARG A 259 -15.12 10.46 22.42
N ALA A 260 -14.31 9.69 23.14
CA ALA A 260 -14.65 9.31 24.50
C ALA A 260 -15.00 10.62 25.20
N ALA A 261 -16.24 10.75 25.68
CA ALA A 261 -16.65 11.91 26.44
C ALA A 261 -15.59 12.09 27.52
N ALA A 262 -14.87 13.22 27.48
CA ALA A 262 -13.96 13.58 28.55
C ALA A 262 -14.79 13.51 29.83
N GLY A 263 -14.46 12.57 30.71
CA GLY A 263 -15.16 12.39 31.96
C GLY A 263 -15.16 13.72 32.69
N ALA A 264 -16.34 14.31 32.84
CA ALA A 264 -16.56 15.35 33.81
C ALA A 264 -16.38 14.68 35.19
N ALA A 265 -15.23 14.93 35.80
CA ALA A 265 -15.00 14.80 37.22
C ALA A 265 -14.96 16.21 37.82
#